data_AF-A0A1V3PXT2-F1
#
_entry.id   AF-A0A1V3PXT2-F1
#
_cell.length_a   1.000
_cell.length_b   1.000
_cell.length_c   1.000
_cell.angle_alpha   90.00
_cell.angle_beta   90.00
_cell.angle_gamma   90.00
#
_symmetry.space_group_name_H-M   'P 1'
#
loop_
_entity.id
_entity.type
_entity.pdbx_description
1 polymer ?
#
loop_
_entity_poly.entity_id
_entity_poly.type
_entity_poly.pdbx_seq_one_letter_code
_entity_poly.pdbx_strand_id
1 'polypeptide(L)'
;MVPDKLDGVSASHDHPADPSRRRLLAGLLTAYTASLIPWALAQPAPHADRGAFTALSALLVGRQALDAAQATRLYDALATASPHFPADVQALLTLINERHIDPLQLQGVLDGEHSPLAPLPRSIMSAWTLGVVGSGENARCVAYETALDAVIVADVLKPPTYAYGAYGSWTGKPS
;
A
#
# COMPACT_ATOMS: atom_id res chain seq x y z
N MET A 1 -1.35 24.21 86.09
CA MET A 1 -0.29 23.23 86.41
C MET A 1 -0.03 22.40 85.16
N VAL A 2 0.88 22.85 84.29
CA VAL A 2 1.45 22.18 83.10
C VAL A 2 2.82 22.84 82.87
N PRO A 3 3.90 22.08 82.63
CA PRO A 3 4.35 21.90 81.26
C PRO A 3 4.62 20.45 80.88
N ASP A 4 4.14 20.09 79.71
CA ASP A 4 4.47 18.92 78.90
C ASP A 4 5.53 19.35 77.87
N LYS A 5 6.64 18.62 77.78
CA LYS A 5 7.59 18.65 76.65
C LYS A 5 8.64 17.55 76.79
N LEU A 6 8.63 16.58 75.88
CA LEU A 6 9.80 15.91 75.28
C LEU A 6 9.34 15.38 73.90
N ASP A 7 9.61 16.07 72.79
CA ASP A 7 10.84 16.04 71.97
C ASP A 7 11.08 14.70 71.23
N GLY A 8 11.14 14.78 69.88
CA GLY A 8 11.80 13.76 69.05
C GLY A 8 11.14 13.39 67.71
N VAL A 9 10.94 14.33 66.78
CA VAL A 9 10.69 14.00 65.37
C VAL A 9 12.01 13.60 64.71
N SER A 10 12.11 12.35 64.26
CA SER A 10 13.21 11.85 63.43
C SER A 10 13.00 12.28 61.98
N ALA A 11 13.84 13.20 61.49
CA ALA A 11 13.80 13.67 60.11
C ALA A 11 14.26 12.56 59.15
N SER A 12 13.35 12.11 58.28
CA SER A 12 13.69 11.24 57.16
C SER A 12 14.56 12.02 56.17
N HIS A 13 15.81 11.58 55.98
CA HIS A 13 16.72 12.14 54.98
C HIS A 13 16.33 11.62 53.60
N ASP A 14 15.64 12.46 52.82
CA ASP A 14 15.40 12.23 51.40
C ASP A 14 16.74 12.36 50.66
N HIS A 15 17.30 11.25 50.17
CA HIS A 15 18.57 11.27 49.43
C HIS A 15 18.33 11.84 48.03
N PRO A 16 19.14 12.81 47.55
CA PRO A 16 19.01 13.32 46.20
C PRO A 16 19.25 12.19 45.18
N ALA A 17 18.36 12.09 44.20
CA ALA A 17 18.38 11.05 43.18
C ALA A 17 19.74 10.97 42.47
N ASP A 18 20.42 9.84 42.60
CA ASP A 18 21.77 9.61 42.09
C ASP A 18 21.78 9.59 40.54
N PRO A 19 22.51 10.53 39.89
CA PRO A 19 22.56 10.62 38.42
C PRO A 19 23.20 9.38 37.78
N SER A 20 24.04 8.63 38.53
CA SER A 20 24.68 7.42 38.03
C SER A 20 23.68 6.24 37.91
N ARG A 21 22.79 6.08 38.90
CA ARG A 21 21.67 5.13 38.82
C ARG A 21 20.73 5.43 37.65
N ARG A 22 20.43 6.70 37.41
CA ARG A 22 19.56 7.11 36.31
C ARG A 22 20.16 6.76 34.94
N ARG A 23 21.48 6.89 34.78
CA ARG A 23 22.18 6.50 33.54
C ARG A 23 22.22 4.98 33.34
N LEU A 24 22.39 4.21 34.40
CA LEU A 24 22.36 2.74 34.34
C LEU A 24 20.96 2.22 33.95
N LEU A 25 19.90 2.78 34.55
CA LEU A 25 18.52 2.44 34.22
C LEU A 25 18.16 2.83 32.78
N ALA A 26 18.61 4.01 32.34
CA ALA A 26 18.44 4.43 30.95
C ALA A 26 19.14 3.47 29.98
N GLY A 27 20.39 3.07 30.28
CA GLY A 27 21.16 2.12 29.49
C GLY A 27 20.48 0.75 29.37
N LEU A 28 20.00 0.19 30.48
CA LEU A 28 19.28 -1.09 30.52
C LEU A 28 17.96 -1.05 29.74
N LEU A 29 17.21 0.06 29.82
CA LEU A 29 15.99 0.25 29.03
C LEU A 29 16.29 0.30 27.53
N THR A 30 17.32 1.03 27.10
CA THR A 30 17.72 1.05 25.68
C THR A 30 18.22 -0.30 25.18
N ALA A 31 18.92 -1.07 26.01
CA ALA A 31 19.34 -2.42 25.63
C ALA A 31 18.15 -3.38 25.48
N TYR A 32 17.14 -3.25 26.35
CA TYR A 32 15.91 -4.03 26.29
C TYR A 32 15.03 -3.66 25.09
N THR A 33 14.93 -2.38 24.73
CA THR A 33 14.19 -1.99 23.51
C THR A 33 14.91 -2.43 22.25
N ALA A 34 16.24 -2.41 22.22
CA ALA A 34 17.02 -2.92 21.09
C ALA A 34 16.88 -4.44 20.87
N SER A 35 16.67 -5.22 21.94
CA SER A 35 16.43 -6.67 21.82
C SER A 35 15.02 -7.02 21.33
N LEU A 36 14.08 -6.07 21.37
CA LEU A 36 12.73 -6.23 20.84
C LEU A 36 12.62 -5.84 19.36
N ILE A 37 13.69 -5.29 18.76
CA ILE A 37 13.74 -5.04 17.32
C ILE A 37 14.00 -6.39 16.66
N PRO A 38 13.02 -6.98 15.94
CA PRO A 38 13.27 -8.19 15.20
C PRO A 38 14.30 -7.83 14.12
N TRP A 39 15.47 -8.46 14.14
CA TRP A 39 16.39 -8.43 13.00
C TRP A 39 15.77 -9.32 11.92
N ALA A 40 14.70 -8.82 11.29
CA ALA A 40 14.07 -9.46 10.17
C ALA A 40 14.99 -9.27 8.97
N LEU A 41 15.83 -10.26 8.70
CA LEU A 41 16.43 -10.41 7.39
C LEU A 41 15.28 -10.54 6.39
N ALA A 42 15.21 -9.64 5.40
CA ALA A 42 14.21 -9.71 4.35
C ALA A 42 14.38 -11.04 3.59
N GLN A 43 13.59 -12.04 3.97
CA GLN A 43 13.48 -13.28 3.22
C GLN A 43 12.82 -12.94 1.87
N PRO A 44 13.26 -13.53 0.74
CA PRO A 44 12.58 -13.35 -0.53
C PRO A 44 11.10 -13.67 -0.34
N ALA A 45 10.24 -12.67 -0.57
CA ALA A 45 8.81 -12.86 -0.40
C ALA A 45 8.36 -13.98 -1.34
N PRO A 46 7.60 -14.98 -0.85
CA PRO A 46 6.98 -15.94 -1.75
C PRO A 46 6.14 -15.14 -2.77
N HIS A 47 6.41 -15.32 -4.07
CA HIS A 47 5.82 -14.57 -5.18
C HIS A 47 6.29 -13.10 -5.32
N ALA A 48 7.61 -12.87 -5.29
CA ALA A 48 8.21 -11.56 -5.57
C ALA A 48 7.62 -10.86 -6.81
N ASP A 49 7.28 -11.59 -7.87
CA ASP A 49 6.67 -11.04 -9.09
C ASP A 49 5.26 -10.48 -8.87
N ARG A 50 4.44 -11.14 -8.05
CA ARG A 50 3.13 -10.61 -7.67
C ARG A 50 3.27 -9.39 -6.76
N GLY A 51 4.29 -9.37 -5.91
CA GLY A 51 4.64 -8.22 -5.08
C GLY A 51 5.00 -7.00 -5.93
N ALA A 52 5.86 -7.18 -6.93
CA ALA A 52 6.23 -6.12 -7.87
C ALA A 52 5.03 -5.62 -8.67
N PHE A 53 4.17 -6.52 -9.16
CA PHE A 53 2.93 -6.14 -9.84
C PHE A 53 1.99 -5.33 -8.94
N THR A 54 1.84 -5.73 -7.68
CA THR A 54 0.97 -5.03 -6.72
C THR A 54 1.50 -3.62 -6.43
N ALA A 55 2.81 -3.48 -6.21
CA ALA A 55 3.46 -2.20 -5.98
C ALA A 55 3.34 -1.26 -7.20
N LEU A 56 3.64 -1.78 -8.40
CA LEU A 56 3.49 -1.05 -9.64
C LEU A 56 2.03 -0.64 -9.89
N SER A 57 1.08 -1.54 -9.64
CA SER A 57 -0.35 -1.25 -9.78
C SER A 57 -0.80 -0.15 -8.84
N ALA A 58 -0.38 -0.18 -7.57
CA ALA A 58 -0.71 0.85 -6.59
C ALA A 58 -0.19 2.23 -7.01
N LEU A 59 1.03 2.27 -7.55
CA LEU A 59 1.67 3.46 -8.09
C LEU A 59 0.90 4.03 -9.29
N LEU A 60 0.57 3.17 -10.28
CA LEU A 60 -0.12 3.58 -11.49
C LEU A 60 -1.56 4.05 -11.21
N VAL A 61 -2.30 3.29 -10.41
CA VAL A 61 -3.69 3.58 -10.06
C VAL A 61 -3.80 4.77 -9.08
N GLY A 62 -2.72 5.10 -8.37
CA GLY A 62 -2.71 6.16 -7.36
C GLY A 62 -3.49 5.78 -6.09
N ARG A 63 -3.55 4.50 -5.75
CA ARG A 63 -4.24 3.98 -4.54
C ARG A 63 -3.26 3.23 -3.64
N GLN A 64 -3.28 3.54 -2.35
CA GLN A 64 -2.39 2.91 -1.37
C GLN A 64 -2.74 1.43 -1.10
N ALA A 65 -4.01 1.07 -1.24
CA ALA A 65 -4.48 -0.29 -1.04
C ALA A 65 -5.32 -0.73 -2.25
N LEU A 66 -4.99 -1.90 -2.77
CA LEU A 66 -5.72 -2.59 -3.83
C LEU A 66 -6.23 -3.93 -3.30
N ASP A 67 -7.34 -4.41 -3.84
CA ASP A 67 -7.86 -5.73 -3.49
C ASP A 67 -6.87 -6.83 -3.93
N ALA A 68 -6.36 -7.58 -2.97
CA ALA A 68 -5.29 -8.56 -3.20
C ALA A 68 -5.75 -9.73 -4.09
N ALA A 69 -7.02 -10.12 -3.99
CA ALA A 69 -7.57 -11.20 -4.80
C ALA A 69 -7.74 -10.76 -6.27
N GLN A 70 -8.18 -9.53 -6.51
CA GLN A 70 -8.26 -8.94 -7.84
C GLN A 70 -6.87 -8.70 -8.43
N ALA A 71 -5.92 -8.20 -7.64
CA ALA A 71 -4.53 -8.08 -8.08
C ALA A 71 -3.97 -9.44 -8.54
N THR A 72 -4.25 -10.51 -7.79
CA THR A 72 -3.87 -11.88 -8.16
C THR A 72 -4.49 -12.31 -9.49
N ARG A 73 -5.81 -12.16 -9.66
CA ARG A 73 -6.49 -12.56 -10.90
C ARG A 73 -6.01 -11.76 -12.12
N LEU A 74 -5.80 -10.46 -11.95
CA LEU A 74 -5.30 -9.58 -13.02
C LEU A 74 -3.87 -9.95 -13.40
N TYR A 75 -3.00 -10.20 -12.42
CA TYR A 75 -1.64 -10.68 -12.67
C TYR A 75 -1.65 -11.98 -13.47
N ASP A 76 -2.41 -12.99 -13.04
CA ASP A 76 -2.46 -14.29 -13.69
C ASP A 76 -3.00 -14.17 -15.14
N ALA A 77 -4.01 -13.32 -15.36
CA ALA A 77 -4.55 -13.05 -16.69
C ALA A 77 -3.55 -12.33 -17.61
N LEU A 78 -2.84 -11.32 -17.10
CA LEU A 78 -1.82 -10.57 -17.85
C LEU A 78 -0.59 -11.42 -18.18
N ALA A 79 -0.13 -12.25 -17.23
CA ALA A 79 0.95 -13.21 -17.45
C ALA A 79 0.58 -14.29 -18.47
N THR A 80 -0.69 -14.70 -18.51
CA THR A 80 -1.19 -15.62 -19.55
C THR A 80 -1.24 -14.95 -20.92
N ALA A 81 -1.59 -13.66 -20.99
CA ALA A 81 -1.68 -12.91 -22.24
C ALA A 81 -0.30 -12.55 -22.82
N SER A 82 0.71 -12.32 -21.97
CA SER A 82 2.08 -12.03 -22.38
C SER A 82 3.09 -12.79 -21.51
N PRO A 83 3.83 -13.78 -22.05
CA PRO A 83 4.81 -14.55 -21.29
C PRO A 83 5.94 -13.72 -20.66
N HIS A 84 6.28 -12.57 -21.25
CA HIS A 84 7.32 -11.67 -20.74
C HIS A 84 6.83 -10.74 -19.62
N PHE A 85 5.51 -10.69 -19.38
CA PHE A 85 4.89 -9.76 -18.43
C PHE A 85 5.52 -9.76 -17.03
N PRO A 86 5.83 -10.90 -16.38
CA PRO A 86 6.48 -10.88 -15.07
C PRO A 86 7.84 -10.16 -15.08
N ALA A 87 8.65 -10.38 -16.12
CA ALA A 87 9.95 -9.74 -16.27
C ALA A 87 9.81 -8.25 -16.56
N ASP A 88 8.87 -7.87 -17.43
CA ASP A 88 8.62 -6.47 -17.80
C ASP A 88 8.12 -5.64 -16.60
N VAL A 89 7.28 -6.24 -15.73
CA VAL A 89 6.83 -5.63 -14.48
C VAL A 89 8.00 -5.34 -13.54
N GLN A 90 8.88 -6.33 -13.35
CA GLN A 90 10.07 -6.16 -12.51
C GLN A 90 11.03 -5.10 -13.08
N ALA A 91 11.25 -5.12 -14.39
CA ALA A 91 12.09 -4.16 -15.08
C ALA A 91 11.54 -2.73 -14.95
N LEU A 92 10.23 -2.55 -15.15
CA LEU A 92 9.59 -1.25 -15.02
C LEU A 92 9.62 -0.73 -13.59
N LEU A 93 9.33 -1.57 -12.59
CA LEU A 93 9.39 -1.17 -11.19
C LEU A 93 10.82 -0.77 -10.77
N THR A 94 11.81 -1.55 -11.20
CA THR A 94 13.24 -1.22 -10.98
C THR A 94 13.60 0.11 -11.61
N LEU A 95 13.22 0.35 -12.87
CA LEU A 95 13.47 1.60 -13.59
C LEU A 95 12.87 2.80 -12.84
N ILE A 96 11.62 2.69 -12.38
CA ILE A 96 10.95 3.76 -11.60
C ILE A 96 11.73 4.06 -10.32
N ASN A 97 12.16 3.02 -9.59
CA ASN A 97 12.86 3.16 -8.32
C ASN A 97 14.27 3.74 -8.49
N GLU A 98 15.02 3.30 -9.50
CA GLU A 98 16.38 3.77 -9.75
C GLU A 98 16.38 5.24 -10.20
N ARG A 99 15.47 5.59 -11.11
CA ARG A 99 15.41 6.93 -11.71
C ARG A 99 14.51 7.90 -10.94
N HIS A 100 13.82 7.44 -9.91
CA HIS A 100 12.89 8.24 -9.09
C HIS A 100 11.86 8.99 -9.96
N ILE A 101 11.32 8.30 -10.98
CA ILE A 101 10.40 8.91 -11.94
C ILE A 101 9.06 9.17 -11.24
N ASP A 102 8.56 10.40 -11.36
CA ASP A 102 7.19 10.73 -10.95
C ASP A 102 6.19 9.86 -11.73
N PRO A 103 5.30 9.10 -11.06
CA PRO A 103 4.25 8.31 -11.70
C PRO A 103 3.47 9.06 -12.78
N LEU A 104 3.23 10.37 -12.61
CA LEU A 104 2.49 11.19 -13.56
C LEU A 104 3.26 11.46 -14.86
N GLN A 105 4.60 11.46 -14.79
CA GLN A 105 5.48 11.67 -15.93
C GLN A 105 5.91 10.36 -16.59
N LEU A 106 5.69 9.22 -15.92
CA LEU A 106 6.20 7.91 -16.33
C LEU A 106 5.90 7.57 -17.79
N GLN A 107 4.65 7.70 -18.23
CA GLN A 107 4.27 7.36 -19.59
C GLN A 107 4.99 8.25 -20.62
N GLY A 108 5.10 9.56 -20.34
CA GLY A 108 5.80 10.51 -21.21
C GLY A 108 7.30 10.20 -21.33
N VAL A 109 7.94 9.77 -20.25
CA VAL A 109 9.34 9.32 -20.26
C VAL A 109 9.50 8.06 -21.12
N LEU A 110 8.66 7.05 -20.89
CA LEU A 110 8.73 5.79 -21.65
C LEU A 110 8.47 5.99 -23.14
N ASP A 111 7.49 6.83 -23.49
CA ASP A 111 7.13 7.13 -24.87
C ASP A 111 8.26 7.94 -25.56
N GLY A 112 8.81 8.95 -24.89
CA GLY A 112 9.91 9.77 -25.42
C GLY A 112 11.21 8.99 -25.67
N GLU A 113 11.48 7.99 -24.82
CA GLU A 113 12.65 7.11 -24.93
C GLU A 113 12.41 5.92 -25.88
N HIS A 114 11.21 5.77 -26.44
CA HIS A 114 10.81 4.60 -27.24
C HIS A 114 11.05 3.27 -26.51
N SER A 115 10.79 3.27 -25.20
CA SER A 115 11.04 2.12 -24.34
C SER A 115 10.16 0.92 -24.76
N PRO A 116 10.69 -0.31 -24.79
CA PRO A 116 9.87 -1.50 -25.01
C PRO A 116 8.83 -1.71 -23.90
N LEU A 117 9.01 -1.07 -22.73
CA LEU A 117 8.07 -1.10 -21.61
C LEU A 117 6.92 -0.09 -21.75
N ALA A 118 6.95 0.81 -22.72
CA ALA A 118 5.94 1.85 -22.91
C ALA A 118 4.48 1.35 -22.99
N PRO A 119 4.17 0.15 -23.55
CA PRO A 119 2.80 -0.37 -23.53
C PRO A 119 2.32 -0.85 -22.16
N LEU A 120 3.24 -1.20 -21.26
CA LEU A 120 2.94 -1.91 -20.02
C LEU A 120 2.07 -1.09 -19.04
N PRO A 121 2.37 0.18 -18.70
CA PRO A 121 1.53 0.97 -17.81
C PRO A 121 0.09 1.08 -18.29
N ARG A 122 -0.11 1.31 -19.59
CA ARG A 122 -1.44 1.42 -20.21
C ARG A 122 -2.21 0.10 -20.14
N SER A 123 -1.53 -1.04 -20.34
CA SER A 123 -2.13 -2.37 -20.21
C SER A 123 -2.60 -2.64 -18.78
N ILE A 124 -1.73 -2.39 -17.79
CA ILE A 124 -2.05 -2.57 -16.36
C ILE A 124 -3.20 -1.64 -15.95
N MET A 125 -3.15 -0.36 -16.33
CA MET A 125 -4.20 0.61 -16.03
C MET A 125 -5.54 0.21 -16.67
N SER A 126 -5.52 -0.27 -17.91
CA SER A 126 -6.74 -0.75 -18.59
C SER A 126 -7.34 -1.95 -17.89
N ALA A 127 -6.50 -2.90 -17.46
CA ALA A 127 -6.92 -4.10 -16.74
C ALA A 127 -7.59 -3.78 -15.39
N TRP A 128 -7.04 -2.82 -14.65
CA TRP A 128 -7.64 -2.35 -13.40
C TRP A 128 -8.91 -1.52 -13.63
N THR A 129 -8.86 -0.61 -14.59
CA THR A 129 -9.94 0.36 -14.82
C THR A 129 -11.17 -0.31 -15.38
N LEU A 130 -11.01 -1.10 -16.44
CA LEU A 130 -12.11 -1.74 -17.15
C LEU A 130 -12.41 -3.15 -16.64
N GLY A 131 -11.51 -3.74 -15.84
CA GLY A 131 -11.62 -5.13 -15.43
C GLY A 131 -11.40 -6.14 -16.56
N VAL A 132 -10.87 -5.71 -17.71
CA VAL A 132 -10.68 -6.53 -18.92
C VAL A 132 -9.21 -6.63 -19.28
N VAL A 133 -8.74 -7.85 -19.59
CA VAL A 133 -7.38 -8.11 -20.08
C VAL A 133 -7.44 -8.60 -21.52
N GLY A 134 -6.53 -8.11 -22.37
CA GLY A 134 -6.47 -8.46 -23.80
C GLY A 134 -7.40 -7.59 -24.65
N SER A 135 -7.60 -7.99 -25.91
CA SER A 135 -8.44 -7.27 -26.87
C SER A 135 -9.03 -8.24 -27.90
N GLY A 136 -10.09 -7.80 -28.59
CA GLY A 136 -10.79 -8.61 -29.59
C GLY A 136 -11.27 -9.94 -29.03
N GLU A 137 -11.05 -11.02 -29.77
CA GLU A 137 -11.43 -12.39 -29.38
C GLU A 137 -10.68 -12.90 -28.15
N ASN A 138 -9.54 -12.29 -27.79
CA ASN A 138 -8.74 -12.65 -26.63
C ASN A 138 -9.09 -11.82 -25.38
N ALA A 139 -10.08 -10.94 -25.45
CA ALA A 139 -10.52 -10.15 -24.31
C ALA A 139 -11.15 -11.03 -23.24
N ARG A 140 -10.69 -10.89 -21.99
CA ARG A 140 -11.19 -11.63 -20.84
C ARG A 140 -11.65 -10.66 -19.76
N CYS A 141 -12.91 -10.78 -19.36
CA CYS A 141 -13.47 -10.05 -18.21
C CYS A 141 -12.99 -10.72 -16.93
N VAL A 142 -12.16 -10.01 -16.16
CA VAL A 142 -11.57 -10.44 -14.88
C VAL A 142 -12.29 -9.80 -13.69
N ALA A 143 -12.81 -8.58 -13.88
CA ALA A 143 -13.62 -7.85 -12.92
C ALA A 143 -14.74 -7.10 -13.64
N TYR A 144 -15.87 -6.92 -12.95
CA TYR A 144 -17.01 -6.15 -13.48
C TYR A 144 -17.49 -5.13 -12.44
N GLU A 145 -18.13 -5.59 -11.37
CA GLU A 145 -18.58 -4.71 -10.28
C GLU A 145 -17.44 -4.12 -9.45
N THR A 146 -16.27 -4.77 -9.46
CA THR A 146 -15.06 -4.32 -8.73
C THR A 146 -14.02 -3.68 -9.65
N ALA A 147 -14.33 -3.47 -10.94
CA ALA A 147 -13.50 -2.68 -11.83
C ALA A 147 -13.43 -1.23 -11.33
N LEU A 148 -12.29 -0.54 -11.51
CA LEU A 148 -12.14 0.77 -10.88
C LEU A 148 -13.09 1.80 -11.47
N ASP A 149 -13.43 1.73 -12.76
CA ASP A 149 -14.42 2.61 -13.37
C ASP A 149 -15.77 2.54 -12.66
N ALA A 150 -16.24 1.33 -12.33
CA ALA A 150 -17.46 1.08 -11.58
C ALA A 150 -17.34 1.57 -10.12
N VAL A 151 -16.22 1.30 -9.46
CA VAL A 151 -15.99 1.67 -8.05
C VAL A 151 -15.90 3.19 -7.87
N ILE A 152 -15.28 3.90 -8.80
CA ILE A 152 -15.07 5.36 -8.69
C ILE A 152 -16.39 6.13 -8.69
N VAL A 153 -17.41 5.62 -9.37
CA VAL A 153 -18.73 6.26 -9.51
C VAL A 153 -19.82 5.56 -8.69
N ALA A 154 -19.46 4.64 -7.79
CA ALA A 154 -20.40 3.72 -7.13
C ALA A 154 -21.38 4.41 -6.16
N ASP A 155 -21.11 5.66 -5.80
CA ASP A 155 -21.94 6.55 -5.01
C ASP A 155 -23.17 7.06 -5.79
N VAL A 156 -23.03 7.21 -7.11
CA VAL A 156 -24.08 7.72 -8.00
C VAL A 156 -24.61 6.64 -8.95
N LEU A 157 -23.73 5.81 -9.50
CA LEU A 157 -24.02 4.84 -10.55
C LEU A 157 -23.87 3.40 -10.05
N LYS A 158 -24.60 2.50 -10.71
CA LYS A 158 -24.42 1.05 -10.57
C LYS A 158 -23.99 0.48 -11.92
N PRO A 159 -23.15 -0.58 -11.92
CA PRO A 159 -22.84 -1.31 -13.16
C PRO A 159 -24.13 -1.70 -13.88
N PRO A 160 -24.17 -1.70 -15.21
CA PRO A 160 -25.29 -2.24 -15.96
C PRO A 160 -25.68 -3.63 -15.46
N THR A 161 -26.95 -4.01 -15.58
CA THR A 161 -27.52 -5.26 -15.03
C THR A 161 -27.71 -5.32 -13.50
N TYR A 162 -27.22 -4.34 -12.74
CA TYR A 162 -27.52 -4.19 -11.30
C TYR A 162 -28.64 -3.17 -11.10
N ALA A 163 -29.55 -3.45 -10.15
CA ALA A 163 -30.66 -2.56 -9.86
C ALA A 163 -30.18 -1.20 -9.36
N TYR A 164 -30.63 -0.15 -10.03
CA TYR A 164 -30.35 1.23 -9.66
C TYR A 164 -31.29 1.66 -8.53
N GLY A 165 -30.89 1.41 -7.28
CA GLY A 165 -31.60 1.84 -6.08
C GLY A 165 -33.11 1.61 -6.12
N ALA A 166 -33.87 2.51 -5.50
CA ALA A 166 -35.31 2.57 -5.70
C ALA A 166 -35.64 3.17 -7.08
N TYR A 167 -36.79 2.78 -7.64
CA TYR A 167 -37.31 3.36 -8.88
C TYR A 167 -37.36 4.89 -8.77
N GLY A 168 -36.89 5.59 -9.81
CA GLY A 168 -36.86 7.05 -9.87
C GLY A 168 -35.67 7.70 -9.16
N SER A 169 -34.77 6.94 -8.53
CA SER A 169 -33.60 7.53 -7.84
C SER A 169 -32.66 8.33 -8.78
N TRP A 170 -32.72 8.09 -10.09
CA TRP A 170 -31.92 8.79 -11.10
C TRP A 170 -32.36 10.24 -11.37
N THR A 171 -33.51 10.68 -10.83
CA THR A 171 -33.97 12.07 -11.03
C THR A 171 -33.24 13.07 -10.15
N GLY A 172 -32.54 12.60 -9.10
CA GLY A 172 -31.72 13.46 -8.25
C GLY A 172 -30.42 13.85 -8.96
N LYS A 173 -30.06 15.15 -8.92
CA LYS A 173 -28.76 15.59 -9.42
C LYS A 173 -27.65 15.04 -8.50
N PRO A 174 -26.59 14.43 -9.06
CA PRO A 174 -25.41 14.05 -8.28
C PRO A 174 -24.80 15.28 -7.58
N SER A 175 -24.41 15.10 -6.32
CA SER A 175 -23.80 16.14 -5.48
C SER A 175 -22.34 16.39 -5.83
#